data_AF-A0A5P9F8T5-F1
#
_entry.id   AF-A0A5P9F8T5-F1
#
_cell.length_a   1.000
_cell.length_b   1.000
_cell.length_c   1.000
_cell.angle_alpha   90.00
_cell.angle_beta   90.00
_cell.angle_gamma   90.00
#
_symmetry.space_group_name_H-M   'P 1'
#
loop_
_entity.id
_entity.type
_entity.pdbx_description
1 polymer ?
#
loop_
_entity_poly.entity_id
_entity_poly.type
_entity_poly.pdbx_seq_one_letter_code
_entity_poly.pdbx_strand_id
1 'polypeptide(L)'
;MEHNSYFEDFLKGVVNIDQDRLDSLDTSISAIQNYILKSDYGTRIRFFKRQGSLAHGTIVRPLNGREFDADVVMMVAENSEWEPKDYLLDLRRVLWANSKYKSKSRLSDVCVTLDYAGDKKIDLMPIFEVADKDYEINICHHRHNQLIRSEPFEFTDWLVQRNKLSGGNSFRKMTRILKYIRNHKKSFTCPSVLLTALIGYRITDNDRGTEDFSSVPKTLVTVLERLDSYLAPHVDVPEVLNPSPSLDYEDLGELWTIDQFRNFKDKIHLYAGWARDALTEEDHNASLAKWRKLLGDKFGAGKEKSVAAYNVLAAKSEAVTLATDAGHSDSLVEAVMRNGVRILNTTFYRPPHLRPSTWPTSNEAASCNVSATYHKGGKGSSGVNVVDGSALPRDGWLRFTCTPFQLRYDRTEYFVQWRVTNTGLVAKLKGQM
;
A
#
# COMPACT_ATOMS: atom_id res chain seq x y z
N MET A 1 10.74 -7.45 -13.39
CA MET A 1 10.13 -6.34 -14.14
C MET A 1 9.64 -5.23 -13.22
N GLU A 2 9.58 -4.00 -13.73
CA GLU A 2 9.23 -2.82 -12.93
C GLU A 2 7.73 -2.67 -12.64
N HIS A 3 6.83 -2.96 -13.57
CA HIS A 3 5.39 -2.73 -13.39
C HIS A 3 5.02 -1.28 -13.01
N ASN A 4 5.70 -0.28 -13.58
CA ASN A 4 5.56 1.14 -13.22
C ASN A 4 4.10 1.62 -13.13
N SER A 5 3.29 1.31 -14.15
CA SER A 5 1.88 1.71 -14.15
C SER A 5 1.04 1.00 -13.07
N TYR A 6 1.43 -0.20 -12.62
CA TYR A 6 0.75 -0.90 -11.52
C TYR A 6 1.07 -0.23 -10.19
N PHE A 7 2.30 0.23 -10.00
CA PHE A 7 2.70 1.00 -8.83
C PHE A 7 2.00 2.37 -8.78
N GLU A 8 1.83 3.05 -9.91
CA GLU A 8 1.06 4.29 -9.98
C GLU A 8 -0.39 4.10 -9.54
N ASP A 9 -1.06 3.07 -10.08
CA ASP A 9 -2.44 2.74 -9.71
C ASP A 9 -2.54 2.31 -8.24
N PHE A 10 -1.59 1.53 -7.77
CA PHE A 10 -1.54 1.08 -6.38
C PHE A 10 -1.35 2.25 -5.42
N LEU A 11 -0.44 3.17 -5.73
CA LEU A 11 -0.27 4.39 -4.97
C LEU A 11 -1.56 5.21 -4.95
N LYS A 12 -2.18 5.44 -6.11
CA LYS A 12 -3.39 6.26 -6.22
C LYS A 12 -4.62 5.64 -5.56
N GLY A 13 -4.90 4.37 -5.84
CA GLY A 13 -6.14 3.70 -5.47
C GLY A 13 -6.10 2.94 -4.15
N VAL A 14 -4.92 2.63 -3.62
CA VAL A 14 -4.78 1.77 -2.43
C VAL A 14 -4.00 2.44 -1.30
N VAL A 15 -2.82 3.00 -1.60
CA VAL A 15 -1.91 3.51 -0.57
C VAL A 15 -2.25 4.95 -0.16
N ASN A 16 -2.43 5.84 -1.13
CA ASN A 16 -2.69 7.25 -0.85
C ASN A 16 -4.10 7.44 -0.30
N ILE A 17 -4.21 8.35 0.67
CA ILE A 17 -5.50 8.87 1.13
C ILE A 17 -6.24 9.56 -0.04
N ASP A 18 -7.57 9.45 -0.04
CA ASP A 18 -8.43 10.06 -1.05
C ASP A 18 -8.31 11.58 -1.05
N GLN A 19 -8.35 12.20 -2.24
CA GLN A 19 -8.29 13.66 -2.36
C GLN A 19 -9.48 14.33 -1.65
N ASP A 20 -10.70 13.82 -1.83
CA ASP A 20 -11.89 14.37 -1.17
C ASP A 20 -11.79 14.37 0.37
N ARG A 21 -11.10 13.37 0.95
CA ARG A 21 -10.86 13.31 2.40
C ARG A 21 -9.81 14.32 2.86
N LEU A 22 -8.80 14.58 2.03
CA LEU A 22 -7.84 15.67 2.26
C LEU A 22 -8.52 17.05 2.15
N ASP A 23 -9.39 17.25 1.16
CA ASP A 23 -10.10 18.51 0.98
C ASP A 23 -11.09 18.76 2.14
N SER A 24 -11.76 17.70 2.61
CA SER A 24 -12.59 17.72 3.82
C SER A 24 -11.78 18.00 5.08
N LEU A 25 -10.58 17.43 5.21
CA LEU A 25 -9.66 17.73 6.30
C LEU A 25 -9.30 19.21 6.31
N ASP A 26 -8.90 19.75 5.16
CA ASP A 26 -8.48 21.15 5.03
C ASP A 26 -9.63 22.11 5.38
N THR A 27 -10.84 21.83 4.88
CA THR A 27 -12.05 22.57 5.25
C THR A 27 -12.30 22.52 6.77
N SER A 28 -12.13 21.35 7.39
CA SER A 28 -12.33 21.16 8.83
C SER A 28 -11.29 21.95 9.64
N ILE A 29 -10.01 21.86 9.26
CA ILE A 29 -8.91 22.59 9.90
C ILE A 29 -9.16 24.10 9.83
N SER A 30 -9.50 24.64 8.66
CA SER A 30 -9.79 26.08 8.51
C SER A 30 -10.99 26.52 9.37
N ALA A 31 -12.05 25.71 9.45
CA ALA A 31 -13.20 26.01 10.28
C ALA A 31 -12.88 26.01 11.79
N ILE A 32 -12.03 25.07 12.22
CA ILE A 32 -11.55 24.98 13.61
C ILE A 32 -10.66 26.18 13.95
N GLN A 33 -9.68 26.49 13.10
CA GLN A 33 -8.77 27.63 13.29
C GLN A 33 -9.55 28.95 13.39
N ASN A 34 -10.47 29.19 12.46
CA ASN A 34 -11.32 30.39 12.46
C ASN A 34 -12.20 30.50 13.71
N TYR A 35 -12.64 29.37 14.27
CA TYR A 35 -13.40 29.36 15.51
C TYR A 35 -12.52 29.74 16.70
N ILE A 36 -11.35 29.10 16.85
CA ILE A 36 -10.44 29.36 17.96
C ILE A 36 -9.93 30.81 17.92
N LEU A 37 -9.59 31.35 16.73
CA LEU A 37 -9.16 32.74 16.57
C LEU A 37 -10.21 33.78 16.98
N LYS A 38 -11.50 33.43 16.96
CA LYS A 38 -12.61 34.30 17.38
C LYS A 38 -13.10 34.02 18.81
N SER A 39 -12.47 33.07 19.49
CA SER A 39 -12.83 32.67 20.84
C SER A 39 -12.11 33.52 21.90
N ASP A 40 -12.40 33.24 23.16
CA ASP A 40 -11.74 33.80 24.33
C ASP A 40 -10.57 32.91 24.83
N TYR A 41 -9.85 32.24 23.92
CA TYR A 41 -8.66 31.46 24.28
C TYR A 41 -7.63 32.37 24.99
N GLY A 42 -7.16 31.96 26.16
CA GLY A 42 -6.53 32.84 27.14
C GLY A 42 -5.08 33.27 26.85
N THR A 43 -4.54 32.97 25.66
CA THR A 43 -3.28 33.55 25.19
C THR A 43 -3.32 33.82 23.69
N ARG A 44 -2.47 34.76 23.24
CA ARG A 44 -2.40 35.16 21.84
C ARG A 44 -1.91 34.02 20.97
N ILE A 45 -2.71 33.62 19.98
CA ILE A 45 -2.30 32.67 18.93
C ILE A 45 -1.49 33.42 17.88
N ARG A 46 -0.27 32.96 17.63
CA ARG A 46 0.64 33.53 16.62
C ARG A 46 0.32 32.97 15.23
N PHE A 47 0.24 31.65 15.11
CA PHE A 47 -0.12 30.95 13.87
C PHE A 47 -0.46 29.48 14.13
N PHE A 48 -1.03 28.83 13.12
CA PHE A 48 -1.19 27.38 13.07
C PHE A 48 -0.29 26.81 11.98
N LYS A 49 0.25 25.61 12.20
CA LYS A 49 1.02 24.90 11.18
C LYS A 49 0.66 23.41 11.20
N ARG A 50 0.53 22.82 10.01
CA ARG A 50 0.39 21.36 9.88
C ARG A 50 1.66 20.70 10.43
N GLN A 51 1.51 19.54 11.07
CA GLN A 51 2.62 18.77 11.62
C GLN A 51 2.50 17.30 11.19
N GLY A 52 3.49 16.49 11.53
CA GLY A 52 3.43 15.04 11.40
C GLY A 52 3.20 14.60 9.96
N SER A 53 2.50 13.47 9.80
CA SER A 53 2.32 12.88 8.48
C SER A 53 1.49 13.76 7.53
N LEU A 54 0.71 14.70 8.07
CA LEU A 54 0.02 15.70 7.29
C LEU A 54 1.01 16.69 6.64
N ALA A 55 1.92 17.28 7.42
CA ALA A 55 2.93 18.19 6.90
C ALA A 55 3.90 17.51 5.93
N HIS A 56 4.27 16.26 6.24
CA HIS A 56 5.22 15.51 5.42
C HIS A 56 4.59 15.03 4.10
N GLY A 57 3.26 15.04 4.01
CA GLY A 57 2.52 14.45 2.90
C GLY A 57 2.72 12.94 2.88
N THR A 58 2.66 12.27 4.02
CA THR A 58 2.85 10.82 4.16
C THR A 58 1.67 10.13 4.84
N ILE A 59 0.50 10.77 4.86
CA ILE A 59 -0.77 10.11 5.23
C ILE A 59 -1.03 8.96 4.27
N VAL A 60 -1.35 7.80 4.83
CA VAL A 60 -1.69 6.57 4.12
C VAL A 60 -3.16 6.28 4.36
N ARG A 61 -3.84 5.73 3.35
CA ARG A 61 -5.23 5.31 3.46
C ARG A 61 -5.40 4.34 4.65
N PRO A 62 -6.32 4.63 5.57
CA PRO A 62 -6.58 3.73 6.69
C PRO A 62 -7.27 2.44 6.22
N LEU A 63 -6.99 1.33 6.91
CA LEU A 63 -7.58 0.04 6.58
C LEU A 63 -9.02 -0.05 7.08
N ASN A 64 -9.92 -0.61 6.25
CA ASN A 64 -11.30 -0.93 6.60
C ASN A 64 -12.12 0.27 7.14
N GLY A 65 -11.99 1.45 6.51
CA GLY A 65 -12.79 2.62 6.88
C GLY A 65 -12.45 3.18 8.27
N ARG A 66 -11.27 2.89 8.80
CA ARG A 66 -10.75 3.56 10.02
C ARG A 66 -10.46 5.04 9.77
N GLU A 67 -10.26 5.77 10.85
CA GLU A 67 -9.77 7.15 10.80
C GLU A 67 -8.31 7.24 10.35
N PHE A 68 -7.94 8.39 9.81
CA PHE A 68 -6.55 8.84 9.72
C PHE A 68 -6.32 10.02 10.66
N ASP A 69 -5.08 10.15 11.15
CA ASP A 69 -4.68 11.20 12.06
C ASP A 69 -4.05 12.38 11.32
N ALA A 70 -4.34 13.58 11.80
CA ALA A 70 -3.86 14.83 11.26
C ALA A 70 -3.44 15.77 12.39
N ASP A 71 -2.15 16.07 12.45
CA ASP A 71 -1.56 16.90 13.49
C ASP A 71 -1.51 18.37 13.05
N VAL A 72 -1.96 19.27 13.93
CA VAL A 72 -1.88 20.72 13.76
C VAL A 72 -1.31 21.32 15.04
N VAL A 73 -0.15 21.96 14.92
CA VAL A 73 0.40 22.75 16.01
C VAL A 73 -0.18 24.16 16.00
N MET A 74 -0.43 24.68 17.19
CA MET A 74 -0.92 26.03 17.44
C MET A 74 0.17 26.78 18.19
N MET A 75 0.92 27.62 17.47
CA MET A 75 1.96 28.45 18.08
C MET A 75 1.29 29.59 18.84
N VAL A 76 1.53 29.68 20.13
CA VAL A 76 0.94 30.69 21.01
C VAL A 76 2.01 31.53 21.68
N ALA A 77 1.63 32.67 22.25
CA ALA A 77 2.48 33.39 23.18
C ALA A 77 2.56 32.63 24.51
N GLU A 78 3.73 32.64 25.12
CA GLU A 78 3.90 32.23 26.51
C GLU A 78 3.02 33.10 27.41
N ASN A 79 2.32 32.45 28.34
CA ASN A 79 1.51 33.09 29.38
C ASN A 79 2.14 32.76 30.75
N SER A 80 2.67 33.79 31.42
CA SER A 80 3.38 33.65 32.70
C SER A 80 2.49 33.16 33.85
N GLU A 81 1.18 33.31 33.73
CA GLU A 81 0.21 32.90 34.75
C GLU A 81 -0.27 31.46 34.55
N TRP A 82 0.17 30.78 33.49
CA TRP A 82 -0.28 29.44 33.12
C TRP A 82 0.77 28.37 33.42
N GLU A 83 0.31 27.27 33.99
CA GLU A 83 1.07 26.03 34.03
C GLU A 83 0.96 25.30 32.67
N PRO A 84 1.87 24.37 32.33
CA PRO A 84 1.82 23.65 31.05
C PRO A 84 0.47 23.00 30.75
N LYS A 85 -0.21 22.44 31.76
CA LYS A 85 -1.53 21.82 31.57
C LYS A 85 -2.62 22.80 31.13
N ASP A 86 -2.50 24.08 31.47
CA ASP A 86 -3.56 25.08 31.30
C ASP A 86 -3.80 25.42 29.83
N TYR A 87 -2.75 25.38 29.00
CA TYR A 87 -2.86 25.56 27.55
C TYR A 87 -3.84 24.56 26.90
N LEU A 88 -3.79 23.30 27.33
CA LEU A 88 -4.68 22.26 26.83
C LEU A 88 -6.06 22.29 27.48
N LEU A 89 -6.15 22.64 28.76
CA LEU A 89 -7.43 22.78 29.47
C LEU A 89 -8.26 23.94 28.90
N ASP A 90 -7.62 25.08 28.62
CA ASP A 90 -8.30 26.23 28.05
C ASP A 90 -8.70 25.99 26.59
N LEU A 91 -7.84 25.33 25.79
CA LEU A 91 -8.21 24.93 24.43
C LEU A 91 -9.43 23.97 24.44
N ARG A 92 -9.46 23.03 25.38
CA ARG A 92 -10.62 22.14 25.56
C ARG A 92 -11.87 22.93 25.96
N ARG A 93 -11.76 23.89 26.89
CA ARG A 93 -12.85 24.78 27.32
C ARG A 93 -13.44 25.52 26.13
N VAL A 94 -12.59 26.16 25.32
CA VAL A 94 -12.97 26.85 24.08
C VAL A 94 -13.73 25.90 23.15
N LEU A 95 -13.17 24.73 22.84
CA LEU A 95 -13.85 23.77 21.96
C LEU A 95 -15.17 23.25 22.54
N TRP A 96 -15.29 23.12 23.86
CA TRP A 96 -16.52 22.69 24.56
C TRP A 96 -17.62 23.74 24.58
N ALA A 97 -17.29 25.03 24.44
CA ALA A 97 -18.27 26.10 24.33
C ALA A 97 -19.05 26.05 23.00
N ASN A 98 -18.54 25.35 21.98
CA ASN A 98 -19.20 25.17 20.70
C ASN A 98 -19.84 23.78 20.57
N SER A 99 -21.16 23.74 20.39
CA SER A 99 -21.93 22.48 20.24
C SER A 99 -21.45 21.61 19.07
N LYS A 100 -20.85 22.20 18.02
CA LYS A 100 -20.27 21.46 16.88
C LYS A 100 -19.07 20.60 17.29
N TYR A 101 -18.24 21.09 18.22
CA TYR A 101 -16.96 20.50 18.59
C TYR A 101 -17.02 19.76 19.93
N LYS A 102 -17.89 20.18 20.85
CA LYS A 102 -18.02 19.60 22.21
C LYS A 102 -18.10 18.08 22.24
N SER A 103 -18.94 17.48 21.38
CA SER A 103 -19.12 16.02 21.33
C SER A 103 -18.00 15.27 20.62
N LYS A 104 -17.10 15.98 19.93
CA LYS A 104 -15.98 15.42 19.17
C LYS A 104 -14.65 15.61 19.88
N SER A 105 -14.56 16.56 20.80
CA SER A 105 -13.29 16.90 21.43
C SER A 105 -12.97 15.99 22.62
N ARG A 106 -11.77 15.45 22.59
CA ARG A 106 -11.18 14.64 23.65
C ARG A 106 -9.83 15.23 24.04
N LEU A 107 -9.61 15.37 25.33
CA LEU A 107 -8.29 15.76 25.86
C LEU A 107 -7.39 14.53 25.89
N SER A 108 -6.22 14.67 25.28
CA SER A 108 -5.11 13.72 25.36
C SER A 108 -4.00 14.33 26.23
N ASP A 109 -2.88 13.63 26.38
CA ASP A 109 -1.79 14.09 27.25
C ASP A 109 -1.05 15.31 26.68
N VAL A 110 -0.98 15.48 25.35
CA VAL A 110 -0.25 16.57 24.69
C VAL A 110 -1.08 17.37 23.67
N CYS A 111 -2.34 17.00 23.45
CA CYS A 111 -3.20 17.66 22.46
C CYS A 111 -4.68 17.60 22.85
N VAL A 112 -5.50 18.40 22.18
CA VAL A 112 -6.96 18.21 22.12
C VAL A 112 -7.32 17.64 20.76
N THR A 113 -7.83 16.42 20.76
CA THR A 113 -8.23 15.67 19.55
C THR A 113 -9.69 15.98 19.22
N LEU A 114 -9.99 16.33 17.97
CA LEU A 114 -11.34 16.34 17.43
C LEU A 114 -11.57 15.06 16.60
N ASP A 115 -12.44 14.19 17.11
CA ASP A 115 -12.77 12.90 16.52
C ASP A 115 -13.99 12.99 15.58
N TYR A 116 -13.75 12.81 14.29
CA TYR A 116 -14.78 12.63 13.27
C TYR A 116 -14.89 11.13 12.97
N ALA A 117 -15.75 10.47 13.74
CA ALA A 117 -15.92 9.01 13.73
C ALA A 117 -15.96 8.41 12.32
N GLY A 118 -15.09 7.43 12.09
CA GLY A 118 -14.96 6.72 10.81
C GLY A 118 -14.28 7.51 9.68
N ASP A 119 -13.82 8.74 9.94
CA ASP A 119 -13.16 9.58 8.94
C ASP A 119 -11.78 10.07 9.39
N LYS A 120 -11.69 10.96 10.38
CA LYS A 120 -10.43 11.64 10.71
C LYS A 120 -10.35 12.06 12.17
N LYS A 121 -9.12 12.09 12.69
CA LYS A 121 -8.77 12.73 13.96
C LYS A 121 -7.90 13.93 13.69
N ILE A 122 -8.27 15.06 14.27
CA ILE A 122 -7.50 16.30 14.15
C ILE A 122 -6.95 16.62 15.54
N ASP A 123 -5.65 16.48 15.71
CA ASP A 123 -4.95 16.77 16.95
C ASP A 123 -4.46 18.21 16.95
N LEU A 124 -4.95 19.01 17.90
CA LEU A 124 -4.54 20.40 18.11
C LEU A 124 -3.58 20.46 19.28
N MET A 125 -2.34 20.89 19.02
CA MET A 125 -1.27 20.92 20.00
C MET A 125 -0.75 22.34 20.20
N PRO A 126 -1.10 23.03 21.30
CA PRO A 126 -0.48 24.28 21.68
C PRO A 126 1.03 24.09 21.88
N ILE A 127 1.82 24.97 21.28
CA ILE A 127 3.27 25.06 21.44
C ILE A 127 3.69 26.50 21.63
N PHE A 128 4.80 26.74 22.33
CA PHE A 128 5.36 28.07 22.50
C PHE A 128 6.88 28.01 22.69
N GLU A 129 7.53 29.14 22.40
CA GLU A 129 8.92 29.42 22.76
C GLU A 129 8.95 29.80 24.24
N VAL A 130 9.80 29.15 25.02
CA VAL A 130 9.98 29.45 26.44
C VAL A 130 11.10 30.50 26.58
N ALA A 131 10.77 31.70 27.06
CA ALA A 131 11.70 32.82 27.03
C ALA A 131 12.96 32.61 27.89
N ASP A 132 12.85 31.87 29.00
CA ASP A 132 13.97 31.58 29.91
C ASP A 132 14.83 30.36 29.49
N LYS A 133 14.44 29.67 28.43
CA LYS A 133 15.17 28.53 27.84
C LYS A 133 15.61 28.81 26.41
N ASP A 134 16.24 29.96 26.19
CA ASP A 134 16.77 30.34 24.86
C ASP A 134 15.75 30.17 23.71
N TYR A 135 14.47 30.43 24.00
CA TYR A 135 13.37 30.29 23.04
C TYR A 135 13.17 28.88 22.46
N GLU A 136 13.52 27.82 23.22
CA GLU A 136 13.20 26.43 22.86
C GLU A 136 11.70 26.23 22.62
N ILE A 137 11.35 25.50 21.55
CA ILE A 137 9.94 25.19 21.24
C ILE A 137 9.48 23.95 22.00
N ASN A 138 8.52 24.17 22.90
CA ASN A 138 8.01 23.15 23.80
C ASN A 138 6.54 22.80 23.51
N ILE A 139 6.19 21.52 23.72
CA ILE A 139 4.81 21.05 23.82
C ILE A 139 4.41 20.98 25.29
N CYS A 140 3.11 21.13 25.53
CA CYS A 140 2.52 21.05 26.87
C CYS A 140 2.06 19.63 27.19
N HIS A 141 2.55 19.02 28.27
CA HIS A 141 2.06 17.73 28.72
C HIS A 141 1.08 17.89 29.88
N HIS A 142 -0.23 17.76 29.60
CA HIS A 142 -1.33 17.99 30.53
C HIS A 142 -1.25 17.12 31.80
N ARG A 143 -1.13 15.80 31.66
CA ARG A 143 -1.24 14.87 32.81
C ARG A 143 -0.09 15.02 33.82
N HIS A 144 1.12 15.27 33.33
CA HIS A 144 2.32 15.45 34.16
C HIS A 144 2.64 16.93 34.44
N ASN A 145 1.84 17.85 33.88
CA ASN A 145 2.02 19.30 34.02
C ASN A 145 3.45 19.79 33.73
N GLN A 146 4.03 19.32 32.63
CA GLN A 146 5.41 19.61 32.26
C GLN A 146 5.55 20.08 30.81
N LEU A 147 6.63 20.79 30.54
CA LEU A 147 7.05 21.14 29.18
C LEU A 147 7.96 20.03 28.63
N ILE A 148 7.76 19.68 27.37
CA ILE A 148 8.62 18.74 26.65
C ILE A 148 9.15 19.49 25.42
N ARG A 149 10.47 19.64 25.33
CA ARG A 149 11.12 20.21 24.14
C ARG A 149 10.84 19.28 22.96
N SER A 150 10.35 19.83 21.85
CA SER A 150 9.87 19.01 20.71
C SER A 150 10.33 19.48 19.33
N GLU A 151 10.69 20.75 19.17
CA GLU A 151 11.21 21.33 17.91
C GLU A 151 10.55 20.79 16.62
N PRO A 152 9.20 20.79 16.54
CA PRO A 152 8.47 20.01 15.53
C PRO A 152 8.70 20.49 14.08
N PHE A 153 9.24 21.70 13.92
CA PHE A 153 9.54 22.30 12.62
C PHE A 153 10.83 21.76 12.02
N GLU A 154 11.86 21.53 12.82
CA GLU A 154 13.16 21.07 12.32
C GLU A 154 13.07 19.69 11.68
N PHE A 155 12.41 18.74 12.34
CA PHE A 155 12.17 17.40 11.79
C PHE A 155 11.37 17.46 10.48
N THR A 156 10.37 18.34 10.44
CA THR A 156 9.53 18.56 9.25
C THR A 156 10.36 19.13 8.09
N ASP A 157 11.20 20.13 8.37
CA ASP A 157 12.05 20.77 7.38
C ASP A 157 13.11 19.81 6.86
N TRP A 158 13.72 18.99 7.74
CA TRP A 158 14.63 17.92 7.34
C TRP A 158 13.95 16.94 6.37
N LEU A 159 12.73 16.49 6.66
CA LEU A 159 11.99 15.59 5.76
C LEU A 159 11.65 16.23 4.41
N VAL A 160 11.29 17.51 4.42
CA VAL A 160 11.06 18.27 3.18
C VAL A 160 12.35 18.34 2.36
N GLN A 161 13.50 18.53 3.00
CA GLN A 161 14.81 18.49 2.33
C GLN A 161 15.13 17.09 1.79
N ARG A 162 14.93 16.02 2.58
CA ARG A 162 15.13 14.63 2.12
C ARG A 162 14.32 14.29 0.88
N ASN A 163 13.07 14.76 0.79
CA ASN A 163 12.24 14.57 -0.39
C ASN A 163 12.75 15.31 -1.63
N LYS A 164 13.55 16.38 -1.49
CA LYS A 164 14.18 17.09 -2.61
C LYS A 164 15.41 16.36 -3.14
N LEU A 165 16.06 15.51 -2.33
CA LEU A 165 17.32 14.84 -2.70
C LEU A 165 17.14 13.85 -3.85
N SER A 166 16.18 12.92 -3.76
CA SER A 166 16.01 11.83 -4.74
C SER A 166 15.18 12.19 -5.98
N GLY A 167 14.53 13.35 -6.01
CA GLY A 167 13.60 13.71 -7.09
C GLY A 167 12.30 12.88 -7.09
N GLY A 168 11.38 13.19 -8.00
CA GLY A 168 10.18 12.38 -8.26
C GLY A 168 9.20 12.17 -7.08
N ASN A 169 9.34 12.91 -5.98
CA ASN A 169 8.71 12.64 -4.68
C ASN A 169 8.98 11.22 -4.14
N SER A 170 10.15 10.66 -4.48
CA SER A 170 10.50 9.27 -4.18
C SER A 170 10.48 8.98 -2.67
N PHE A 171 11.05 9.87 -1.85
CA PHE A 171 10.97 9.76 -0.38
C PHE A 171 9.52 9.60 0.11
N ARG A 172 8.62 10.54 -0.22
CA ARG A 172 7.21 10.48 0.19
C ARG A 172 6.53 9.20 -0.28
N LYS A 173 6.77 8.78 -1.53
CA LYS A 173 6.19 7.54 -2.08
C LYS A 173 6.67 6.32 -1.30
N MET A 174 7.98 6.21 -1.01
CA MET A 174 8.55 5.10 -0.23
C MET A 174 8.01 5.08 1.20
N THR A 175 7.96 6.23 1.88
CA THR A 175 7.40 6.32 3.22
C THR A 175 5.94 5.87 3.25
N ARG A 176 5.12 6.27 2.27
CA ARG A 176 3.72 5.83 2.18
C ARG A 176 3.61 4.32 1.93
N ILE A 177 4.41 3.76 1.03
CA ILE A 177 4.41 2.31 0.75
C ILE A 177 4.84 1.51 1.98
N LEU A 178 5.91 1.91 2.68
CA LEU A 178 6.41 1.19 3.85
C LEU A 178 5.46 1.32 5.05
N LYS A 179 4.84 2.49 5.25
CA LYS A 179 3.74 2.66 6.22
C LYS A 179 2.53 1.79 5.88
N TYR A 180 2.18 1.67 4.59
CA TYR A 180 1.15 0.74 4.14
C TYR A 180 1.53 -0.71 4.44
N ILE A 181 2.74 -1.16 4.12
CA ILE A 181 3.22 -2.54 4.39
C ILE A 181 3.12 -2.84 5.89
N ARG A 182 3.61 -1.93 6.75
CA ARG A 182 3.49 -2.04 8.21
C ARG A 182 2.04 -2.24 8.63
N ASN A 183 1.14 -1.36 8.18
CA ASN A 183 -0.26 -1.37 8.59
C ASN A 183 -1.04 -2.58 8.05
N HIS A 184 -0.77 -2.98 6.80
CA HIS A 184 -1.44 -4.07 6.10
C HIS A 184 -1.00 -5.44 6.61
N LYS A 185 0.32 -5.67 6.71
CA LYS A 185 0.85 -6.96 7.14
C LYS A 185 0.79 -7.16 8.65
N LYS A 186 0.95 -6.09 9.43
CA LYS A 186 1.02 -6.13 10.91
C LYS A 186 2.04 -7.15 11.44
N SER A 187 3.08 -7.37 10.65
CA SER A 187 4.13 -8.37 10.89
C SER A 187 5.30 -7.81 11.69
N PHE A 188 5.36 -6.49 11.87
CA PHE A 188 6.35 -5.78 12.69
C PHE A 188 5.75 -4.51 13.29
N THR A 189 6.41 -4.01 14.34
CA THR A 189 6.08 -2.74 15.01
C THR A 189 7.22 -1.76 14.78
N CYS A 190 6.90 -0.57 14.27
CA CYS A 190 7.84 0.53 14.12
C CYS A 190 7.05 1.86 14.16
N PRO A 191 7.28 2.71 15.17
CA PRO A 191 6.67 4.03 15.25
C PRO A 191 6.90 4.85 13.98
N SER A 192 5.94 5.69 13.61
CA SER A 192 6.00 6.40 12.32
C SER A 192 7.17 7.39 12.23
N VAL A 193 7.53 8.05 13.34
CA VAL A 193 8.68 8.98 13.38
C VAL A 193 9.98 8.24 13.11
N LEU A 194 10.22 7.12 13.81
CA LEU A 194 11.38 6.25 13.63
C LEU A 194 11.45 5.64 12.23
N LEU A 195 10.34 5.08 11.73
CA LEU A 195 10.29 4.53 10.37
C LEU A 195 10.65 5.58 9.33
N THR A 196 10.16 6.81 9.50
CA THR A 196 10.37 7.89 8.55
C THR A 196 11.81 8.42 8.62
N ALA A 197 12.40 8.50 9.80
CA ALA A 197 13.82 8.83 9.99
C ALA A 197 14.72 7.77 9.34
N LEU A 198 14.50 6.48 9.62
CA LEU A 198 15.23 5.38 9.01
C LEU A 198 15.21 5.43 7.48
N ILE A 199 14.04 5.65 6.87
CA ILE A 199 13.91 5.81 5.42
C ILE A 199 14.67 7.05 4.93
N GLY A 200 14.54 8.18 5.64
CA GLY A 200 15.17 9.43 5.28
C GLY A 200 16.69 9.35 5.29
N TYR A 201 17.27 8.61 6.23
CA TYR A 201 18.71 8.34 6.28
C TYR A 201 19.21 7.44 5.16
N ARG A 202 18.34 6.61 4.54
CA ARG A 202 18.72 5.75 3.40
C ARG A 202 18.61 6.44 2.04
N ILE A 203 18.19 7.70 2.01
CA ILE A 203 18.13 8.53 0.80
C ILE A 203 19.12 9.68 0.93
N THR A 204 20.01 9.79 -0.05
CA THR A 204 21.08 10.79 -0.11
C THR A 204 20.95 11.65 -1.38
N ASP A 205 21.75 12.70 -1.46
CA ASP A 205 21.88 13.59 -2.61
C ASP A 205 22.46 12.87 -3.85
N ASN A 206 23.31 11.86 -3.64
CA ASN A 206 23.86 11.02 -4.71
C ASN A 206 22.81 10.19 -5.45
N ASP A 207 21.59 10.07 -4.91
CA ASP A 207 20.52 9.26 -5.52
C ASP A 207 19.86 9.94 -6.71
N ARG A 208 19.96 11.27 -6.83
CA ARG A 208 19.22 12.04 -7.83
C ARG A 208 19.62 11.66 -9.25
N GLY A 209 18.66 11.17 -10.03
CA GLY A 209 18.88 10.83 -11.43
C GLY A 209 19.67 9.52 -11.64
N THR A 210 19.92 8.77 -10.57
CA THR A 210 20.49 7.42 -10.67
C THR A 210 19.45 6.43 -11.19
N GLU A 211 19.93 5.30 -11.70
CA GLU A 211 19.05 4.23 -12.16
C GLU A 211 18.24 3.62 -11.01
N ASP A 212 18.82 3.50 -9.82
CA ASP A 212 18.15 3.02 -8.61
C ASP A 212 16.92 3.86 -8.21
N PHE A 213 16.92 5.14 -8.61
CA PHE A 213 15.84 6.09 -8.33
C PHE A 213 15.05 6.50 -9.58
N SER A 214 15.22 5.80 -10.71
CA SER A 214 14.52 6.11 -11.95
C SER A 214 13.04 5.71 -11.94
N SER A 215 12.65 4.78 -11.06
CA SER A 215 11.25 4.35 -10.91
C SER A 215 10.89 3.91 -9.50
N VAL A 216 9.58 3.94 -9.16
CA VAL A 216 9.05 3.54 -7.84
C VAL A 216 9.47 2.13 -7.40
N PRO A 217 9.39 1.08 -8.25
CA PRO A 217 9.80 -0.27 -7.89
C PRO A 217 11.29 -0.37 -7.59
N LYS A 218 12.14 0.23 -8.43
CA LYS A 218 13.60 0.28 -8.23
C LYS A 218 13.93 0.99 -6.91
N THR A 219 13.33 2.15 -6.69
CA THR A 219 13.50 2.91 -5.44
C THR A 219 13.07 2.09 -4.22
N LEU A 220 11.96 1.36 -4.31
CA LEU A 220 11.47 0.53 -3.20
C LEU A 220 12.45 -0.59 -2.87
N VAL A 221 13.00 -1.26 -3.88
CA VAL A 221 14.05 -2.28 -3.70
C VAL A 221 15.28 -1.67 -3.07
N THR A 222 15.81 -0.58 -3.64
CA THR A 222 17.02 0.08 -3.13
C THR A 222 16.85 0.54 -1.68
N VAL A 223 15.71 1.14 -1.31
CA VAL A 223 15.48 1.57 0.08
C VAL A 223 15.36 0.38 1.03
N LEU A 224 14.67 -0.69 0.64
CA LEU A 224 14.58 -1.91 1.46
C LEU A 224 15.94 -2.58 1.65
N GLU A 225 16.75 -2.66 0.61
CA GLU A 225 18.09 -3.25 0.66
C GLU A 225 19.08 -2.41 1.47
N ARG A 226 18.99 -1.08 1.37
CA ARG A 226 19.79 -0.17 2.20
C ARG A 226 19.37 -0.24 3.67
N LEU A 227 18.08 -0.39 3.95
CA LEU A 227 17.61 -0.65 5.31
C LEU A 227 18.11 -2.00 5.82
N ASP A 228 17.98 -3.07 5.04
CA ASP A 228 18.47 -4.41 5.39
C ASP A 228 19.98 -4.39 5.70
N SER A 229 20.77 -3.78 4.81
CA SER A 229 22.23 -3.63 4.99
C SER A 229 22.59 -2.82 6.22
N TYR A 230 21.85 -1.75 6.53
CA TYR A 230 22.06 -0.96 7.74
C TYR A 230 21.75 -1.77 9.00
N LEU A 231 20.66 -2.56 9.01
CA LEU A 231 20.20 -3.31 10.19
C LEU A 231 20.99 -4.62 10.41
N ALA A 232 21.51 -5.22 9.34
CA ALA A 232 22.22 -6.51 9.35
C ALA A 232 23.32 -6.65 10.42
N PRO A 233 24.26 -5.69 10.59
CA PRO A 233 25.34 -5.84 11.56
C PRO A 233 24.91 -5.65 13.03
N HIS A 234 23.76 -5.04 13.29
CA HIS A 234 23.34 -4.71 14.65
C HIS A 234 22.77 -5.93 15.38
N VAL A 235 23.38 -6.27 16.52
CA VAL A 235 22.90 -7.32 17.44
C VAL A 235 21.83 -6.75 18.38
N ASP A 236 22.05 -5.52 18.84
CA ASP A 236 21.14 -4.74 19.69
C ASP A 236 20.48 -3.59 18.90
N VAL A 237 19.56 -2.88 19.53
CA VAL A 237 18.88 -1.73 18.92
C VAL A 237 19.94 -0.69 18.52
N PRO A 238 20.02 -0.29 17.23
CA PRO A 238 20.94 0.75 16.83
C PRO A 238 20.47 2.11 17.35
N GLU A 239 21.41 2.98 17.67
CA GLU A 239 21.13 4.39 17.86
C GLU A 239 20.64 5.00 16.53
N VAL A 240 19.48 5.67 16.59
CA VAL A 240 18.85 6.38 15.49
C VAL A 240 18.53 7.79 15.97
N LEU A 241 19.52 8.67 15.88
CA LEU A 241 19.39 10.06 16.32
C LEU A 241 18.25 10.79 15.60
N ASN A 242 17.58 11.70 16.30
CA ASN A 242 16.62 12.61 15.72
C ASN A 242 17.37 13.59 14.78
N PRO A 243 16.92 13.74 13.52
CA PRO A 243 17.57 14.64 12.56
C PRO A 243 17.36 16.13 12.81
N SER A 244 16.52 16.52 13.78
CA SER A 244 16.36 17.91 14.22
C SER A 244 17.67 18.40 14.88
N PRO A 245 18.34 19.45 14.36
CA PRO A 245 19.60 19.94 14.95
C PRO A 245 19.53 20.28 16.43
N SER A 246 18.38 20.76 16.90
CA SER A 246 18.14 21.12 18.30
C SER A 246 17.87 19.92 19.22
N LEU A 247 17.64 18.74 18.64
CA LEU A 247 17.35 17.48 19.33
C LEU A 247 18.24 16.34 18.81
N ASP A 248 19.43 16.65 18.30
CA ASP A 248 20.33 15.66 17.66
C ASP A 248 20.89 14.62 18.62
N TYR A 249 20.66 14.79 19.93
CA TYR A 249 20.94 13.85 21.01
C TYR A 249 19.77 12.89 21.31
N GLU A 250 18.56 13.13 20.80
CA GLU A 250 17.41 12.25 21.04
C GLU A 250 17.57 10.97 20.21
N ASP A 251 17.67 9.82 20.87
CA ASP A 251 17.70 8.52 20.18
C ASP A 251 16.28 7.98 19.94
N LEU A 252 15.82 8.05 18.68
CA LEU A 252 14.54 7.48 18.26
C LEU A 252 14.53 5.95 18.32
N GLY A 253 15.71 5.30 18.39
CA GLY A 253 15.88 3.86 18.59
C GLY A 253 15.29 3.38 19.91
N GLU A 254 15.29 4.20 20.96
CA GLU A 254 14.68 3.89 22.26
C GLU A 254 13.17 3.63 22.19
N LEU A 255 12.52 4.04 21.09
CA LEU A 255 11.11 3.73 20.84
C LEU A 255 10.86 2.24 20.54
N TRP A 256 11.92 1.45 20.37
CA TRP A 256 11.87 0.01 20.25
C TRP A 256 12.29 -0.71 21.53
N THR A 257 11.54 -1.76 21.85
CA THR A 257 12.12 -2.88 22.60
C THR A 257 13.07 -3.70 21.70
N ILE A 258 14.01 -4.42 22.31
CA ILE A 258 14.94 -5.30 21.56
C ILE A 258 14.21 -6.32 20.68
N ASP A 259 13.08 -6.88 21.13
CA ASP A 259 12.30 -7.86 20.37
C ASP A 259 11.59 -7.22 19.17
N GLN A 260 11.09 -5.99 19.33
CA GLN A 260 10.50 -5.24 18.21
C GLN A 260 11.55 -4.91 17.15
N PHE A 261 12.75 -4.52 17.57
CA PHE A 261 13.87 -4.29 16.67
C PHE A 261 14.28 -5.56 15.91
N ARG A 262 14.52 -6.68 16.62
CA ARG A 262 14.89 -7.96 16.00
C ARG A 262 13.85 -8.41 14.98
N ASN A 263 12.58 -8.36 15.33
CA ASN A 263 11.50 -8.69 14.40
C ASN A 263 11.44 -7.70 13.22
N PHE A 264 11.63 -6.39 13.45
CA PHE A 264 11.71 -5.41 12.37
C PHE A 264 12.84 -5.75 11.39
N LYS A 265 14.05 -5.99 11.90
CA LYS A 265 15.23 -6.42 11.13
C LYS A 265 14.92 -7.65 10.27
N ASP A 266 14.38 -8.71 10.88
CA ASP A 266 14.04 -9.95 10.16
C ASP A 266 12.99 -9.70 9.06
N LYS A 267 11.98 -8.86 9.31
CA LYS A 267 10.97 -8.52 8.30
C LYS A 267 11.53 -7.66 7.18
N ILE A 268 12.39 -6.69 7.47
CA ILE A 268 13.05 -5.89 6.43
C ILE A 268 13.93 -6.77 5.55
N HIS A 269 14.72 -7.68 6.13
CA HIS A 269 15.52 -8.65 5.37
C HIS A 269 14.66 -9.49 4.42
N LEU A 270 13.57 -10.06 4.95
CA LEU A 270 12.62 -10.83 4.15
C LEU A 270 11.96 -10.01 3.03
N TYR A 271 11.60 -8.75 3.31
CA TYR A 271 10.93 -7.89 2.34
C TYR A 271 11.87 -7.33 1.28
N ALA A 272 13.13 -7.06 1.61
CA ALA A 272 14.16 -6.74 0.63
C ALA A 272 14.33 -7.89 -0.36
N GLY A 273 14.43 -9.14 0.13
CA GLY A 273 14.47 -10.33 -0.72
C GLY A 273 13.25 -10.47 -1.64
N TRP A 274 12.03 -10.34 -1.10
CA TRP A 274 10.81 -10.42 -1.92
C TRP A 274 10.72 -9.32 -2.98
N ALA A 275 11.13 -8.10 -2.64
CA ALA A 275 11.10 -6.98 -3.57
C ALA A 275 12.12 -7.17 -4.70
N ARG A 276 13.36 -7.60 -4.37
CA ARG A 276 14.39 -7.96 -5.34
C ARG A 276 13.90 -9.05 -6.28
N ASP A 277 13.41 -10.16 -5.74
CA ASP A 277 12.92 -11.30 -6.54
C ASP A 277 11.79 -10.90 -7.48
N ALA A 278 10.93 -9.96 -7.06
CA ALA A 278 9.84 -9.45 -7.89
C ALA A 278 10.35 -8.54 -9.01
N LEU A 279 11.34 -7.68 -8.70
CA LEU A 279 11.94 -6.76 -9.65
C LEU A 279 12.83 -7.47 -10.69
N THR A 280 13.52 -8.54 -10.33
CA THR A 280 14.39 -9.29 -11.26
C THR A 280 13.66 -10.38 -12.04
N GLU A 281 12.45 -10.77 -11.62
CA GLU A 281 11.64 -11.75 -12.35
C GLU A 281 11.25 -11.25 -13.75
N GLU A 282 11.52 -12.08 -14.76
CA GLU A 282 11.29 -11.79 -16.17
C GLU A 282 9.86 -12.11 -16.60
N ASP A 283 9.22 -13.13 -16.02
CA ASP A 283 7.82 -13.46 -16.32
C ASP A 283 6.85 -12.48 -15.65
N HIS A 284 5.92 -11.92 -16.43
CA HIS A 284 4.97 -10.92 -15.97
C HIS A 284 4.10 -11.37 -14.82
N ASN A 285 3.51 -12.55 -14.95
CA ASN A 285 2.57 -13.05 -13.97
C ASN A 285 3.29 -13.53 -12.71
N ALA A 286 4.47 -14.13 -12.85
CA ALA A 286 5.32 -14.51 -11.73
C ALA A 286 5.81 -13.27 -10.96
N SER A 287 6.27 -12.23 -11.67
CA SER A 287 6.72 -10.97 -11.07
C SER A 287 5.57 -10.27 -10.35
N LEU A 288 4.38 -10.24 -10.95
CA LEU A 288 3.17 -9.70 -10.33
C LEU A 288 2.77 -10.49 -9.06
N ALA A 289 2.83 -11.82 -9.10
CA ALA A 289 2.56 -12.67 -7.93
C ALA A 289 3.56 -12.42 -6.79
N LYS A 290 4.85 -12.22 -7.11
CA LYS A 290 5.88 -11.85 -6.14
C LYS A 290 5.63 -10.46 -5.54
N TRP A 291 5.27 -9.46 -6.36
CA TRP A 291 4.90 -8.14 -5.85
C TRP A 291 3.68 -8.19 -4.92
N ARG A 292 2.66 -9.01 -5.22
CA ARG A 292 1.50 -9.23 -4.34
C ARG A 292 1.85 -9.89 -3.03
N LYS A 293 2.82 -10.79 -3.01
CA LYS A 293 3.35 -11.36 -1.77
C LYS A 293 3.81 -10.25 -0.81
N LEU A 294 4.44 -9.20 -1.34
CA LEU A 294 4.87 -8.03 -0.56
C LEU A 294 3.74 -7.02 -0.32
N LEU A 295 3.03 -6.60 -1.36
CA LEU A 295 2.12 -5.44 -1.34
C LEU A 295 0.64 -5.80 -1.09
N GLY A 296 0.33 -7.09 -1.07
CA GLY A 296 -1.03 -7.61 -0.92
C GLY A 296 -1.79 -7.68 -2.25
N ASP A 297 -2.92 -8.39 -2.23
CA ASP A 297 -3.70 -8.77 -3.43
C ASP A 297 -4.27 -7.58 -4.21
N LYS A 298 -4.38 -6.41 -3.57
CA LYS A 298 -4.84 -5.18 -4.23
C LYS A 298 -3.83 -4.63 -5.24
N PHE A 299 -2.56 -5.02 -5.16
CA PHE A 299 -1.56 -4.64 -6.16
C PHE A 299 -1.91 -5.27 -7.51
N GLY A 300 -2.15 -4.44 -8.53
CA GLY A 300 -2.58 -4.88 -9.87
C GLY A 300 -4.04 -5.34 -9.98
N ALA A 301 -4.83 -5.26 -8.90
CA ALA A 301 -6.25 -5.61 -8.94
C ALA A 301 -7.00 -4.66 -9.89
N GLY A 302 -7.55 -5.21 -10.99
CA GLY A 302 -8.28 -4.44 -12.01
C GLY A 302 -7.52 -4.29 -13.33
N LYS A 303 -6.19 -4.10 -13.32
CA LYS A 303 -5.37 -4.15 -14.54
C LYS A 303 -5.31 -5.53 -15.15
N GLU A 304 -5.47 -6.57 -14.34
CA GLU A 304 -5.66 -7.93 -14.83
C GLU A 304 -6.92 -8.09 -15.68
N LYS A 305 -8.00 -7.36 -15.34
CA LYS A 305 -9.26 -7.42 -16.09
C LYS A 305 -9.14 -6.71 -17.45
N SER A 306 -8.28 -5.70 -17.56
CA SER A 306 -8.03 -4.98 -18.81
C SER A 306 -6.96 -5.65 -19.67
N VAL A 307 -5.86 -6.12 -19.09
CA VAL A 307 -4.78 -6.82 -19.83
C VAL A 307 -5.25 -8.18 -20.36
N ALA A 308 -6.06 -8.93 -19.61
CA ALA A 308 -6.69 -10.14 -20.14
C ALA A 308 -7.68 -9.85 -21.30
N ALA A 309 -8.32 -8.66 -21.31
CA ALA A 309 -9.17 -8.21 -22.40
C ALA A 309 -8.36 -7.65 -23.59
N TYR A 310 -7.21 -7.03 -23.34
CA TYR A 310 -6.33 -6.42 -24.35
C TYR A 310 -5.47 -7.46 -25.08
N ASN A 311 -4.95 -8.45 -24.36
CA ASN A 311 -4.11 -9.53 -24.91
C ASN A 311 -4.88 -10.54 -25.77
N VAL A 312 -6.19 -10.47 -25.68
CA VAL A 312 -7.16 -11.16 -26.55
C VAL A 312 -7.33 -10.45 -27.90
N LEU A 313 -7.04 -9.15 -27.99
CA LEU A 313 -7.33 -8.28 -29.16
C LEU A 313 -6.09 -7.88 -29.97
N ALA A 314 -4.88 -8.14 -29.46
CA ALA A 314 -3.63 -7.64 -30.04
C ALA A 314 -2.99 -8.53 -31.13
N ALA A 315 -3.76 -9.38 -31.80
CA ALA A 315 -3.27 -10.15 -32.96
C ALA A 315 -3.86 -9.59 -34.26
N LYS A 316 -3.10 -8.64 -34.84
CA LYS A 316 -3.29 -7.95 -36.13
C LYS A 316 -4.25 -6.76 -36.16
N SER A 317 -3.78 -5.68 -36.78
CA SER A 317 -4.38 -4.34 -36.87
C SER A 317 -5.78 -4.30 -37.50
N GLU A 318 -6.16 -5.31 -38.27
CA GLU A 318 -7.50 -5.43 -38.89
C GLU A 318 -8.59 -5.79 -37.87
N ALA A 319 -8.23 -6.42 -36.74
CA ALA A 319 -9.17 -6.73 -35.65
C ALA A 319 -9.39 -5.55 -34.69
N VAL A 320 -8.45 -4.61 -34.65
CA VAL A 320 -8.51 -3.41 -33.78
C VAL A 320 -9.63 -2.48 -34.22
N THR A 321 -9.84 -2.31 -35.53
CA THR A 321 -10.87 -1.42 -36.10
C THR A 321 -12.30 -1.90 -35.85
N LEU A 322 -12.49 -3.20 -35.60
CA LEU A 322 -13.79 -3.79 -35.25
C LEU A 322 -14.07 -3.78 -33.73
N ALA A 323 -13.03 -3.59 -32.90
CA ALA A 323 -13.12 -3.65 -31.45
C ALA A 323 -13.23 -2.26 -30.79
N THR A 324 -12.88 -1.19 -31.51
CA THR A 324 -12.93 0.19 -31.00
C THR A 324 -14.35 0.70 -30.73
N ASP A 325 -15.39 0.06 -31.29
CA ASP A 325 -16.79 0.45 -31.10
C ASP A 325 -17.56 -0.38 -30.07
N ALA A 326 -16.93 -1.33 -29.38
CA ALA A 326 -17.64 -2.08 -28.34
C ALA A 326 -16.74 -2.48 -27.17
N GLY A 327 -16.85 -1.73 -26.08
CA GLY A 327 -16.95 -2.43 -24.80
C GLY A 327 -18.10 -3.43 -24.92
N HIS A 328 -17.81 -4.72 -24.72
CA HIS A 328 -18.72 -5.88 -24.81
C HIS A 328 -18.78 -6.58 -26.19
N SER A 329 -18.60 -7.92 -26.21
CA SER A 329 -19.41 -8.94 -26.96
C SER A 329 -18.59 -10.15 -27.43
N ASP A 330 -19.30 -11.17 -27.93
CA ASP A 330 -18.89 -12.47 -28.47
C ASP A 330 -17.82 -12.48 -29.59
N SER A 331 -17.18 -11.34 -29.87
CA SER A 331 -16.28 -11.12 -31.01
C SER A 331 -14.96 -11.91 -30.96
N LEU A 332 -14.40 -12.21 -29.78
CA LEU A 332 -13.20 -13.06 -29.69
C LEU A 332 -13.49 -14.50 -30.11
N VAL A 333 -14.59 -15.08 -29.59
CA VAL A 333 -14.95 -16.46 -29.90
C VAL A 333 -15.19 -16.58 -31.40
N GLU A 334 -15.89 -15.60 -31.99
CA GLU A 334 -16.04 -15.52 -33.44
C GLU A 334 -14.71 -15.33 -34.18
N ALA A 335 -13.79 -14.51 -33.68
CA ALA A 335 -12.48 -14.31 -34.29
C ALA A 335 -11.65 -15.60 -34.28
N VAL A 336 -11.68 -16.37 -33.18
CA VAL A 336 -11.02 -17.68 -33.07
C VAL A 336 -11.72 -18.71 -33.96
N MET A 337 -13.05 -18.70 -34.06
CA MET A 337 -13.79 -19.56 -34.98
C MET A 337 -13.41 -19.28 -36.45
N ARG A 338 -13.18 -18.02 -36.81
CA ARG A 338 -12.84 -17.61 -38.19
C ARG A 338 -11.36 -17.81 -38.53
N ASN A 339 -10.45 -17.56 -37.58
CA ASN A 339 -9.01 -17.46 -37.85
C ASN A 339 -8.16 -18.51 -37.11
N GLY A 340 -8.78 -19.36 -36.29
CA GLY A 340 -8.13 -20.38 -35.49
C GLY A 340 -7.39 -19.83 -34.26
N VAL A 341 -6.94 -20.73 -33.37
CA VAL A 341 -6.26 -20.38 -32.10
C VAL A 341 -4.91 -19.70 -32.24
N ARG A 342 -4.35 -19.65 -33.45
CA ARG A 342 -3.06 -18.98 -33.72
C ARG A 342 -3.13 -17.47 -33.54
N ILE A 343 -4.33 -16.89 -33.51
CA ILE A 343 -4.53 -15.48 -33.16
C ILE A 343 -4.40 -15.22 -31.65
N LEU A 344 -4.44 -16.26 -30.82
CA LEU A 344 -4.32 -16.12 -29.37
C LEU A 344 -2.85 -15.99 -29.02
N ASN A 345 -2.51 -14.95 -28.26
CA ASN A 345 -1.13 -14.77 -27.80
C ASN A 345 -0.78 -15.79 -26.69
N THR A 346 0.51 -15.92 -26.38
CA THR A 346 0.99 -16.86 -25.35
C THR A 346 0.44 -16.58 -23.94
N THR A 347 0.13 -15.32 -23.63
CA THR A 347 -0.47 -14.93 -22.33
C THR A 347 -1.93 -15.36 -22.19
N PHE A 348 -2.66 -15.64 -23.29
CA PHE A 348 -4.01 -16.20 -23.24
C PHE A 348 -4.05 -17.54 -22.49
N TYR A 349 -3.02 -18.38 -22.67
CA TYR A 349 -2.90 -19.67 -22.03
C TYR A 349 -2.47 -19.60 -20.55
N ARG A 350 -2.14 -18.39 -20.06
CA ARG A 350 -1.79 -18.10 -18.66
C ARG A 350 -2.47 -16.81 -18.20
N PRO A 351 -3.82 -16.80 -18.11
CA PRO A 351 -4.52 -15.59 -17.73
C PRO A 351 -4.20 -15.22 -16.28
N PRO A 352 -4.26 -13.93 -15.88
CA PRO A 352 -3.80 -13.50 -14.56
C PRO A 352 -4.57 -14.10 -13.39
N HIS A 353 -5.84 -14.47 -13.59
CA HIS A 353 -6.67 -15.17 -12.59
C HIS A 353 -6.38 -16.68 -12.51
N LEU A 354 -5.51 -17.23 -13.37
CA LEU A 354 -5.05 -18.61 -13.27
C LEU A 354 -4.28 -18.78 -11.96
N ARG A 355 -4.89 -19.45 -10.99
CA ARG A 355 -4.23 -19.76 -9.72
C ARG A 355 -3.27 -20.95 -9.89
N PRO A 356 -2.03 -20.86 -9.38
CA PRO A 356 -1.12 -22.01 -9.35
C PRO A 356 -1.72 -23.16 -8.55
N SER A 357 -1.29 -24.38 -8.87
CA SER A 357 -1.68 -25.58 -8.14
C SER A 357 -1.23 -25.47 -6.69
N THR A 358 -2.11 -25.78 -5.75
CA THR A 358 -1.76 -25.89 -4.32
C THR A 358 -1.26 -27.29 -3.95
N TRP A 359 -1.23 -28.22 -4.90
CA TRP A 359 -0.84 -29.61 -4.67
C TRP A 359 0.70 -29.75 -4.58
N PRO A 360 1.23 -30.57 -3.66
CA PRO A 360 2.65 -30.86 -3.58
C PRO A 360 3.16 -31.47 -4.88
N THR A 361 4.29 -30.99 -5.38
CA THR A 361 4.96 -31.54 -6.57
C THR A 361 5.81 -32.76 -6.17
N SER A 362 5.60 -33.89 -6.83
CA SER A 362 6.46 -35.08 -6.70
C SER A 362 7.66 -34.96 -7.63
N ASN A 363 8.81 -35.53 -7.23
CA ASN A 363 9.99 -35.67 -8.08
C ASN A 363 9.85 -36.82 -9.10
N GLU A 364 8.81 -37.65 -8.95
CA GLU A 364 8.49 -38.72 -9.89
C GLU A 364 7.56 -38.20 -11.00
N ALA A 365 8.05 -38.19 -12.23
CA ALA A 365 7.26 -37.81 -13.40
C ALA A 365 6.54 -39.04 -13.99
N ALA A 366 5.21 -39.04 -13.93
CA ALA A 366 4.38 -40.01 -14.64
C ALA A 366 3.78 -39.36 -15.91
N SER A 367 4.02 -39.95 -17.08
CA SER A 367 3.41 -39.49 -18.33
C SER A 367 1.99 -40.04 -18.48
N CYS A 368 1.06 -39.17 -18.84
CA CYS A 368 -0.30 -39.54 -19.18
C CYS A 368 -0.74 -38.88 -20.49
N ASN A 369 -1.64 -39.56 -21.21
CA ASN A 369 -2.32 -39.00 -22.37
C ASN A 369 -3.64 -38.37 -21.92
N VAL A 370 -3.82 -37.09 -22.20
CA VAL A 370 -5.05 -36.35 -21.91
C VAL A 370 -5.82 -36.16 -23.21
N SER A 371 -7.08 -36.57 -23.20
CA SER A 371 -8.02 -36.34 -24.31
C SER A 371 -9.31 -35.69 -23.80
N ALA A 372 -10.00 -35.00 -24.69
CA ALA A 372 -11.28 -34.37 -24.41
C ALA A 372 -12.32 -34.78 -25.45
N THR A 373 -13.57 -35.00 -25.01
CA THR A 373 -14.71 -35.26 -25.89
C THR A 373 -15.89 -34.37 -25.52
N TYR A 374 -16.61 -33.87 -26.53
CA TYR A 374 -17.83 -33.09 -26.36
C TYR A 374 -19.06 -34.00 -26.47
N HIS A 375 -20.01 -33.82 -25.55
CA HIS A 375 -21.26 -34.59 -25.46
C HIS A 375 -22.45 -33.64 -25.37
N LYS A 376 -23.51 -33.91 -26.14
CA LYS A 376 -24.77 -33.13 -26.06
C LYS A 376 -25.51 -33.29 -24.71
N GLY A 377 -25.25 -34.39 -23.98
CA GLY A 377 -25.82 -34.63 -22.65
C GLY A 377 -24.82 -35.32 -21.72
N GLY A 378 -24.88 -35.04 -20.42
CA GLY A 378 -23.85 -35.43 -19.45
C GLY A 378 -23.62 -36.94 -19.30
N LYS A 379 -24.62 -37.77 -19.62
CA LYS A 379 -24.54 -39.24 -19.58
C LYS A 379 -24.50 -39.91 -20.97
N GLY A 380 -24.27 -39.13 -22.04
CA GLY A 380 -24.20 -39.67 -23.41
C GLY A 380 -23.02 -40.64 -23.60
N SER A 381 -23.27 -41.72 -24.36
CA SER A 381 -22.26 -42.71 -24.75
C SER A 381 -21.47 -42.29 -26.00
N SER A 382 -22.07 -41.49 -26.89
CA SER A 382 -21.45 -40.97 -28.11
C SER A 382 -20.99 -39.53 -27.95
N GLY A 383 -19.67 -39.32 -27.94
CA GLY A 383 -19.04 -37.99 -27.91
C GLY A 383 -18.16 -37.75 -29.14
N VAL A 384 -17.91 -36.47 -29.44
CA VAL A 384 -17.02 -36.06 -30.53
C VAL A 384 -15.67 -35.66 -29.93
N ASN A 385 -14.56 -36.13 -30.51
CA ASN A 385 -13.22 -35.74 -30.08
C ASN A 385 -13.04 -34.22 -30.22
N VAL A 386 -12.45 -33.63 -29.18
CA VAL A 386 -12.15 -32.20 -29.11
C VAL A 386 -10.65 -32.05 -29.18
N VAL A 387 -10.19 -31.35 -30.20
CA VAL A 387 -8.80 -30.90 -30.33
C VAL A 387 -8.69 -29.43 -29.95
N ASP A 388 -7.48 -28.97 -29.68
CA ASP A 388 -7.23 -27.56 -29.37
C ASP A 388 -7.82 -26.65 -30.46
N GLY A 389 -8.52 -25.59 -30.03
CA GLY A 389 -9.22 -24.67 -30.92
C GLY A 389 -10.53 -25.14 -31.55
N SER A 390 -11.05 -26.32 -31.18
CA SER A 390 -12.37 -26.77 -31.67
C SER A 390 -13.47 -25.82 -31.24
N ALA A 391 -14.28 -25.36 -32.20
CA ALA A 391 -15.51 -24.62 -31.92
C ALA A 391 -16.61 -25.58 -31.43
N LEU A 392 -17.13 -25.34 -30.23
CA LEU A 392 -18.13 -26.21 -29.60
C LEU A 392 -19.46 -25.48 -29.41
N PRO A 393 -20.60 -26.18 -29.45
CA PRO A 393 -21.90 -25.61 -29.09
C PRO A 393 -21.89 -25.08 -27.65
N ARG A 394 -22.67 -24.01 -27.39
CA ARG A 394 -22.78 -23.37 -26.06
C ARG A 394 -23.29 -24.31 -24.98
N ASP A 395 -24.22 -25.18 -25.34
CA ASP A 395 -24.84 -26.14 -24.43
C ASP A 395 -24.23 -27.53 -24.66
N GLY A 396 -23.75 -28.16 -23.59
CA GLY A 396 -23.18 -29.50 -23.63
C GLY A 396 -22.15 -29.74 -22.54
N TRP A 397 -21.46 -30.87 -22.64
CA TRP A 397 -20.53 -31.35 -21.62
C TRP A 397 -19.18 -31.70 -22.26
N LEU A 398 -18.10 -31.23 -21.65
CA LEU A 398 -16.75 -31.69 -21.94
C LEU A 398 -16.37 -32.80 -20.98
N ARG A 399 -15.96 -33.95 -21.53
CA ARG A 399 -15.43 -35.08 -20.78
C ARG A 399 -13.93 -35.18 -21.03
N PHE A 400 -13.15 -34.94 -19.99
CA PHE A 400 -11.71 -35.12 -19.99
C PHE A 400 -11.36 -36.53 -19.55
N THR A 401 -10.45 -37.18 -20.27
CA THR A 401 -9.95 -38.52 -19.96
C THR A 401 -8.44 -38.47 -19.87
N CYS A 402 -7.91 -38.93 -18.73
CA CYS A 402 -6.48 -39.11 -18.50
C CYS A 402 -6.17 -40.60 -18.55
N THR A 403 -5.30 -41.02 -19.46
CA THR A 403 -4.88 -42.42 -19.62
C THR A 403 -3.37 -42.52 -19.37
N PRO A 404 -2.90 -43.24 -18.34
CA PRO A 404 -1.47 -43.36 -18.07
C PRO A 404 -0.76 -44.10 -19.22
N PHE A 405 0.46 -43.65 -19.56
CA PHE A 405 1.23 -44.20 -20.69
C PHE A 405 1.82 -45.59 -20.40
N GLN A 406 1.96 -45.92 -19.11
CA GLN A 406 2.40 -47.22 -18.63
C GLN A 406 1.35 -47.74 -17.65
N LEU A 407 0.97 -49.02 -17.75
CA LEU A 407 0.02 -49.73 -16.87
C LEU A 407 0.53 -49.88 -15.42
N ARG A 408 1.40 -48.99 -14.94
CA ARG A 408 2.07 -49.08 -13.62
C ARG A 408 1.19 -48.74 -12.44
N TYR A 409 0.02 -48.14 -12.67
CA TYR A 409 -0.86 -47.68 -11.59
C TYR A 409 -2.28 -48.21 -11.82
N ASP A 410 -2.82 -48.91 -10.83
CA ASP A 410 -4.24 -49.25 -10.79
C ASP A 410 -5.05 -47.97 -10.57
N ARG A 411 -6.27 -47.90 -11.12
CA ARG A 411 -7.21 -46.79 -10.89
C ARG A 411 -7.59 -46.62 -9.41
N THR A 412 -7.30 -47.61 -8.56
CA THR A 412 -7.44 -47.49 -7.10
C THR A 412 -6.27 -46.77 -6.42
N GLU A 413 -5.12 -46.64 -7.09
CA GLU A 413 -3.89 -46.08 -6.52
C GLU A 413 -3.72 -44.58 -6.78
N TYR A 414 -4.59 -44.00 -7.63
CA TYR A 414 -4.55 -42.58 -7.95
C TYR A 414 -5.97 -42.00 -8.11
N PHE A 415 -6.07 -40.68 -7.95
CA PHE A 415 -7.24 -39.92 -8.35
C PHE A 415 -6.83 -38.80 -9.30
N VAL A 416 -7.71 -38.42 -10.22
CA VAL A 416 -7.47 -37.35 -11.19
C VAL A 416 -8.25 -36.11 -10.78
N GLN A 417 -7.56 -34.98 -10.69
CA GLN A 417 -8.18 -33.67 -10.52
C GLN A 417 -7.94 -32.82 -11.75
N TRP A 418 -8.99 -32.15 -12.22
CA TRP A 418 -8.93 -31.23 -13.34
C TRP A 418 -8.98 -29.80 -12.84
N ARG A 419 -8.09 -28.95 -13.35
CA ARG A 419 -8.19 -27.50 -13.21
C ARG A 419 -8.62 -26.91 -14.54
N VAL A 420 -9.84 -26.41 -14.59
CA VAL A 420 -10.39 -25.72 -15.76
C VAL A 420 -10.40 -24.23 -15.48
N THR A 421 -9.79 -23.44 -16.35
CA THR A 421 -9.78 -21.98 -16.24
C THR A 421 -10.62 -21.39 -17.34
N ASN A 422 -11.79 -20.88 -16.97
CA ASN A 422 -12.67 -20.24 -17.92
C ASN A 422 -12.12 -18.86 -18.30
N THR A 423 -12.15 -18.57 -19.58
CA THR A 423 -11.77 -17.27 -20.17
C THR A 423 -12.95 -16.75 -20.99
N GLY A 424 -13.19 -15.44 -20.98
CA GLY A 424 -14.23 -14.80 -21.80
C GLY A 424 -15.45 -14.26 -21.04
N LEU A 425 -16.30 -13.50 -21.75
CA LEU A 425 -17.34 -12.66 -21.17
C LEU A 425 -18.40 -13.42 -20.36
N VAL A 426 -18.83 -14.60 -20.83
CA VAL A 426 -19.84 -15.41 -20.13
C VAL A 426 -19.34 -15.87 -18.76
N ALA A 427 -18.06 -16.26 -18.65
CA ALA A 427 -17.43 -16.58 -17.38
C ALA A 427 -17.36 -15.36 -16.44
N LYS A 428 -17.17 -14.16 -17.01
CA LYS A 428 -17.13 -12.89 -16.27
C LYS A 428 -18.47 -12.61 -15.60
N LEU A 429 -19.54 -12.69 -16.38
CA LEU A 429 -20.90 -12.41 -15.92
C LEU A 429 -21.37 -13.41 -14.87
N LYS A 430 -20.81 -14.62 -14.88
CA LYS A 430 -21.07 -15.68 -13.89
C LYS A 430 -20.14 -15.65 -12.67
N GLY A 431 -19.22 -14.68 -12.57
CA GLY A 431 -18.28 -14.57 -11.46
C GLY A 431 -17.25 -15.71 -11.39
N GLN A 432 -16.91 -16.31 -12.54
CA GLN A 432 -16.00 -17.45 -12.66
C GLN A 432 -14.56 -17.04 -13.05
N MET A 433 -14.24 -15.74 -12.94
CA MET A 433 -12.92 -15.17 -13.21
C MET A 433 -12.40 -14.35 -12.04
#